data_AF-A0A967GZ36-F1
#
_entry.id   AF-A0A967GZ36-F1
#
_cell.length_a   1.000
_cell.length_b   1.000
_cell.length_c   1.000
_cell.angle_alpha   90.00
_cell.angle_beta   90.00
_cell.angle_gamma   90.00
#
_symmetry.space_group_name_H-M   'P 1'
#
loop_
_entity.id
_entity.type
_entity.pdbx_description
1 polymer ?
#
loop_
_entity_poly.entity_id
_entity_poly.type
_entity_poly.pdbx_seq_one_letter_code
_entity_poly.pdbx_strand_id
1 'polypeptide(L)' 'TRVRDKHGPRSVYGVASGRAPHEAAYSMQKFIRAGFGTNYIDNCSRA' A
#
# COMPACT_ATOMS: atom_id res chain seq x y z
N THR A 1 9.54 4.05 -9.86
CA THR A 1 8.25 4.15 -10.58
C THR A 1 8.23 3.47 -11.94
N ARG A 2 9.36 3.01 -12.50
CA ARG A 2 9.41 2.34 -13.82
C ARG A 2 8.41 1.18 -14.02
N VAL A 3 8.10 0.41 -12.98
CA VAL A 3 7.09 -0.68 -13.04
C VAL A 3 5.67 -0.13 -13.15
N ARG A 4 5.33 0.87 -12.33
CA ARG A 4 4.04 1.59 -12.39
C ARG A 4 3.81 2.22 -13.76
N ASP A 5 4.82 2.87 -14.32
CA ASP A 5 4.66 3.61 -15.57
C ASP A 5 4.50 2.65 -16.78
N LYS A 6 4.99 1.40 -16.67
CA LYS A 6 4.85 0.36 -17.70
C LYS A 6 3.60 -0.52 -17.56
N HIS A 7 3.19 -0.82 -16.32
CA HIS A 7 2.13 -1.79 -16.03
C HIS A 7 0.89 -1.17 -15.34
N GLY A 8 0.90 0.15 -15.15
CA GLY A 8 -0.15 0.90 -14.49
C GLY A 8 -0.06 0.89 -12.96
N PRO A 9 -0.90 1.69 -12.27
CA PRO A 9 -0.89 1.84 -10.81
C PRO A 9 -1.25 0.56 -10.05
N ARG A 10 -1.96 -0.38 -10.68
CA ARG A 10 -2.32 -1.68 -10.10
C ARG A 10 -1.15 -2.67 -10.02
N SER A 11 0.02 -2.34 -10.58
CA SER A 11 1.22 -3.18 -10.51
C SER A 11 1.92 -3.10 -9.15
N VAL A 12 1.44 -2.27 -8.22
CA VAL A 12 2.02 -2.04 -6.90
C VAL A 12 1.03 -2.51 -5.85
N TYR A 13 1.51 -3.33 -4.92
CA TYR A 13 0.77 -3.86 -3.79
C TYR A 13 1.51 -3.51 -2.49
N GLY A 14 0.78 -3.02 -1.50
CA GLY A 14 1.32 -2.73 -0.17
C GLY A 14 0.84 -3.73 0.88
N VAL A 15 1.70 -4.07 1.82
CA VAL A 15 1.30 -4.81 3.03
C VAL A 15 1.72 -4.00 4.25
N ALA A 16 0.75 -3.67 5.09
CA ALA A 16 0.97 -3.10 6.41
C ALA A 16 1.20 -4.23 7.43
N SER A 17 2.09 -3.99 8.38
CA SER A 17 2.28 -4.88 9.53
C SER A 17 1.20 -4.62 10.56
N GLY A 18 0.47 -5.66 10.91
CA GLY A 18 -0.52 -5.71 11.97
C GLY A 18 0.06 -5.66 13.38
N ARG A 19 1.39 -5.79 13.50
CA ARG A 19 2.14 -5.57 14.75
C ARG A 19 2.66 -4.14 14.89
N ALA A 20 2.56 -3.32 13.84
CA ALA A 20 2.97 -1.93 13.87
C ALA A 20 1.84 -1.04 14.43
N PRO A 21 2.15 0.17 14.92
CA PRO A 21 1.15 1.12 15.38
C PRO A 21 0.15 1.49 14.28
N HIS A 22 -1.05 1.92 14.68
CA HIS A 22 -2.10 2.31 13.74
C HIS A 22 -1.68 3.44 12.81
N GLU A 23 -0.81 4.34 13.28
CA GLU A 23 -0.22 5.43 12.52
C GLU A 23 0.68 4.93 11.38
N ALA A 24 1.40 3.83 11.60
CA ALA A 24 2.22 3.20 10.56
C ALA A 24 1.33 2.57 9.48
N ALA A 25 0.24 1.89 9.88
CA ALA A 25 -0.74 1.36 8.95
C ALA A 25 -1.43 2.47 8.15
N TYR A 26 -1.80 3.58 8.81
CA TYR A 26 -2.38 4.76 8.16
C TYR A 26 -1.42 5.40 7.17
N SER A 27 -0.14 5.54 7.54
CA SER A 27 0.90 6.09 6.68
C SER A 27 1.11 5.22 5.44
N MET A 28 1.12 3.89 5.60
CA MET A 28 1.21 2.96 4.49
C MET A 28 -0.02 3.03 3.57
N GLN A 29 -1.22 3.14 4.13
CA GLN A 29 -2.45 3.34 3.37
C GLN A 29 -2.43 4.66 2.58
N LYS A 30 -2.01 5.77 3.20
CA LYS A 30 -1.83 7.04 2.50
C LYS A 30 -0.79 6.94 1.39
N PHE A 31 0.33 6.29 1.65
CA PHE A 31 1.40 6.13 0.68
C PHE A 31 0.95 5.36 -0.56
N ILE A 32 0.23 4.25 -0.38
CA ILE A 32 -0.28 3.45 -1.50
C ILE A 32 -1.43 4.15 -2.23
N ARG A 33 -2.39 4.72 -1.49
CA ARG A 33 -3.59 5.31 -2.08
C ARG A 33 -3.34 6.68 -2.69
N ALA A 34 -2.69 7.59 -1.98
CA ALA A 34 -2.40 8.94 -2.46
C ALA A 34 -1.08 9.00 -3.26
N GLY A 35 -0.06 8.24 -2.87
CA GLY A 35 1.23 8.24 -3.57
C GLY A 35 1.25 7.40 -4.85
N PHE A 36 0.70 6.17 -4.78
CA PHE A 36 0.66 5.27 -5.94
C PHE A 36 -0.66 5.26 -6.70
N GLY A 37 -1.73 5.89 -6.17
CA GLY A 37 -3.02 5.96 -6.86
C GLY A 37 -3.74 4.62 -6.95
N THR A 38 -3.43 3.68 -6.06
CA THR A 38 -4.01 2.33 -6.05
C THR A 38 -4.59 2.00 -4.68
N ASN A 39 -5.64 1.18 -4.64
CA ASN A 39 -6.24 0.71 -3.39
C ASN A 39 -5.72 -0.68 -2.99
N TYR A 40 -4.65 -1.15 -3.65
CA TYR A 40 -4.06 -2.47 -3.46
C TYR A 40 -3.14 -2.46 -2.24
N ILE A 41 -3.76 -2.49 -1.06
CA ILE A 41 -3.08 -2.57 0.22
C ILE A 41 -3.81 -3.52 1.15
N ASP A 42 -3.05 -4.28 1.92
CA ASP A 42 -3.56 -5.22 2.91
C ASP A 42 -2.79 -5.15 4.23
N ASN A 43 -3.27 -5.84 5.26
CA ASN A 43 -2.70 -5.86 6.59
C ASN A 43 -2.57 -7.29 7.10
N CYS A 44 -1.47 -7.64 7.79
CA CYS A 44 -1.28 -9.02 8.26
C CYS A 44 -2.26 -9.45 9.36
N SER A 45 -2.98 -8.53 10.01
CA SER A 45 -4.11 -8.87 10.90
C SER A 45 -5.38 -9.27 10.15
N ARG A 46 -5.37 -9.23 8.82
CA ARG A 46 -6.53 -9.50 7.96
C ARG A 46 -6.54 -10.94 7.40
N ALA A 47 -5.72 -11.82 7.98
CA ALA A 47 -5.76 -13.27 7.75
C ALA A 47 -6.89 -13.92 8.55
#